data_AF-A0A7Y4DPX6-F1
#
_entry.id   AF-A0A7Y4DPX6-F1
#
_cell.length_a   1.000
_cell.length_b   1.000
_cell.length_c   1.000
_cell.angle_alpha   90.00
_cell.angle_beta   90.00
_cell.angle_gamma   90.00
#
_symmetry.space_group_name_H-M   'P 1'
#
loop_
_entity.id
_entity.type
_entity.pdbx_description
1 polymer ?
#
loop_
_entity_poly.entity_id
_entity_poly.type
_entity_poly.pdbx_seq_one_letter_code
_entity_poly.pdbx_strand_id
1 'polypeptide(L)'
;MYFLNIKGLKADIKADKLSEKDRFRYVFIYIALGTLAMYGYANGFSNTWEVIESISFSAIVLLGTYFAYRANGAENGRDFLGRYFGISFVVGLRFLIFMLPLYILLFFYYFSVISDDGDIATTGVDVAISMSINILLYARIVKHMGDVRD
;
A
#
# COMPACT_ATOMS: atom_id res chain seq x y z
N MET A 1 3.23 15.55 17.37
CA MET A 1 2.29 15.43 16.24
C MET A 1 1.15 16.44 16.36
N TYR A 2 0.87 17.17 15.27
CA TYR A 2 -0.22 18.13 15.09
C TYR A 2 -1.24 17.61 14.08
N PHE A 3 -2.54 17.75 14.37
CA PHE A 3 -3.63 17.38 13.44
C PHE A 3 -4.19 18.57 12.66
N LEU A 4 -4.31 19.74 13.30
CA LEU A 4 -4.90 20.95 12.70
C LEU A 4 -3.93 22.14 12.66
N ASN A 5 -2.86 22.13 13.47
CA ASN A 5 -1.92 23.24 13.58
C ASN A 5 -0.79 23.15 12.54
N ILE A 6 -1.06 23.62 11.32
CA ILE A 6 -0.06 23.64 10.25
C ILE A 6 1.12 24.57 10.52
N LYS A 7 0.92 25.67 11.28
CA LYS A 7 1.99 26.61 11.62
C LYS A 7 3.02 25.97 12.55
N GLY A 8 2.55 25.26 13.59
CA GLY A 8 3.40 24.47 14.50
C GLY A 8 4.17 23.38 13.76
N LEU A 9 3.48 22.60 12.92
CA LEU A 9 4.13 21.56 12.12
C LEU A 9 5.25 22.14 11.22
N LYS A 10 4.99 23.25 10.52
CA LYS A 10 6.01 23.89 9.69
C LYS A 10 7.22 24.37 10.50
N ALA A 11 7.02 24.88 11.70
CA ALA A 11 8.11 25.32 12.58
C ALA A 11 8.98 24.14 13.02
N ASP A 12 8.36 23.02 13.43
CA ASP A 12 9.08 21.82 13.85
C ASP A 12 9.82 21.12 12.70
N ILE A 13 9.25 21.13 11.48
CA ILE A 13 9.94 20.65 10.27
C ILE A 13 11.20 21.49 10.01
N LYS A 14 11.08 22.82 10.02
CA LYS A 14 12.22 23.72 9.77
C LYS A 14 13.33 23.57 10.81
N ALA A 15 12.97 23.21 12.04
CA ALA A 15 13.90 23.02 13.14
C ALA A 15 14.40 21.57 13.28
N ASP A 16 14.07 20.67 12.33
CA ASP A 16 14.37 19.23 12.36
C ASP A 16 14.00 18.54 13.70
N LYS A 17 12.85 18.93 14.27
CA LYS A 17 12.38 18.42 15.57
C LYS A 17 11.49 17.18 15.46
N LEU A 18 11.17 16.74 14.24
CA LEU A 18 10.32 15.58 14.03
C LEU A 18 11.13 14.29 14.15
N SER A 19 10.83 13.51 15.19
CA SER A 19 11.37 12.15 15.35
C SER A 19 10.91 11.23 14.23
N GLU A 20 11.61 10.13 14.00
CA GLU A 20 11.18 9.08 13.06
C GLU A 20 9.80 8.50 13.42
N LYS A 21 9.49 8.44 14.72
CA LYS A 21 8.17 8.04 15.20
C LYS A 21 7.07 9.02 14.81
N ASP A 22 7.34 10.34 14.86
CA ASP A 22 6.40 11.35 14.41
C ASP A 22 6.20 11.27 12.89
N ARG A 23 7.29 11.13 12.12
CA ARG A 23 7.26 10.97 10.67
C ARG A 23 6.45 9.74 10.26
N PHE A 24 6.65 8.61 10.94
CA PHE A 24 5.87 7.39 10.73
C PHE A 24 4.38 7.60 11.03
N ARG A 25 4.03 8.20 12.18
CA ARG A 25 2.61 8.44 12.53
C ARG A 25 1.89 9.28 11.48
N TYR A 26 2.53 10.33 10.99
CA TYR A 26 1.97 11.16 9.94
C TYR A 26 1.68 10.38 8.67
N VAL A 27 2.65 9.63 8.15
CA VAL A 27 2.46 8.87 6.90
C VAL A 27 1.51 7.69 7.10
N PHE A 28 1.54 7.02 8.25
CA PHE A 28 0.67 5.89 8.54
C PHE A 28 -0.80 6.31 8.58
N ILE A 29 -1.11 7.43 9.24
CA ILE A 29 -2.46 7.99 9.28
C ILE A 29 -2.86 8.50 7.89
N TYR A 30 -1.95 9.13 7.15
CA TYR A 30 -2.22 9.56 5.78
C TYR A 30 -2.58 8.39 4.86
N ILE A 31 -1.82 7.28 4.93
CA ILE A 31 -2.09 6.06 4.18
C ILE A 31 -3.42 5.44 4.62
N ALA A 32 -3.70 5.35 5.93
CA ALA A 32 -4.97 4.81 6.43
C ALA A 32 -6.20 5.61 5.98
N LEU A 33 -6.10 6.94 5.97
CA LEU A 33 -7.15 7.80 5.43
C LEU A 33 -7.28 7.64 3.91
N GLY A 34 -6.17 7.46 3.20
CA GLY A 34 -6.16 7.18 1.76
C GLY A 34 -6.86 5.87 1.41
N THR A 35 -6.58 4.80 2.14
CA THR A 35 -7.25 3.51 1.94
C THR A 35 -8.73 3.58 2.28
N LEU A 36 -9.14 4.37 3.29
CA LEU A 36 -10.54 4.60 3.61
C LEU A 36 -11.27 5.42 2.53
N ALA A 37 -10.61 6.46 2.01
CA ALA A 37 -11.18 7.33 0.98
C ALA A 37 -11.46 6.59 -0.34
N MET A 38 -10.67 5.58 -0.68
CA MET A 38 -10.93 4.72 -1.85
C MET A 38 -12.30 4.05 -1.78
N TYR A 39 -12.80 3.69 -0.60
CA TYR A 39 -14.13 3.08 -0.46
C TYR A 39 -15.28 4.06 -0.68
N GLY A 40 -15.08 5.35 -0.37
CA GLY A 40 -16.10 6.38 -0.55
C GLY A 40 -16.38 6.73 -2.02
N TYR A 41 -15.47 6.35 -2.94
CA TYR A 41 -15.58 6.64 -4.37
C TYR A 41 -16.15 5.48 -5.20
N ALA A 42 -16.17 4.25 -4.68
CA ALA A 42 -16.78 3.12 -5.37
C ALA A 42 -18.31 3.25 -5.34
N ASN A 43 -19.00 2.90 -6.43
CA ASN A 43 -20.46 2.91 -6.57
C ASN A 43 -21.18 1.85 -5.68
N GLY A 44 -20.64 1.57 -4.48
CA GLY A 44 -20.98 0.44 -3.65
C GLY A 44 -20.22 -0.84 -4.04
N PHE A 45 -20.34 -1.86 -3.21
CA PHE A 45 -19.84 -3.20 -3.49
C PHE A 45 -20.95 -4.01 -4.17
N SER A 46 -20.64 -4.65 -5.30
CA SER A 46 -21.59 -5.49 -6.04
C SER A 46 -21.79 -6.86 -5.38
N ASN A 47 -20.76 -7.34 -4.66
CA ASN A 47 -20.77 -8.64 -4.00
C ASN A 47 -19.82 -8.68 -2.78
N THR A 48 -19.93 -9.74 -1.98
CA THR A 48 -19.13 -9.92 -0.75
C THR A 48 -17.63 -10.03 -1.00
N TRP A 49 -17.20 -10.55 -2.15
CA TRP A 49 -15.77 -10.68 -2.46
C TRP A 49 -15.09 -9.34 -2.63
N GLU A 50 -15.76 -8.34 -3.22
CA GLU A 50 -15.22 -6.98 -3.32
C GLU A 50 -15.03 -6.32 -1.95
N VAL A 51 -15.93 -6.60 -0.99
CA VAL A 51 -15.80 -6.14 0.41
C VAL A 51 -14.58 -6.79 1.07
N ILE A 52 -14.41 -8.10 0.89
CA ILE A 52 -13.28 -8.85 1.45
C ILE A 52 -11.97 -8.37 0.84
N GLU A 53 -11.91 -8.20 -0.47
CA GLU A 53 -10.72 -7.71 -1.18
C GLU A 53 -10.30 -6.34 -0.66
N SER A 54 -11.27 -5.44 -0.56
CA SER A 54 -11.11 -4.10 -0.01
C SER A 54 -10.47 -4.13 1.37
N ILE A 55 -11.15 -4.76 2.35
CA ILE A 55 -10.66 -4.85 3.73
C ILE A 55 -9.28 -5.48 3.78
N SER A 56 -9.06 -6.55 3.01
CA SER A 56 -7.78 -7.25 2.96
C SER A 56 -6.66 -6.38 2.39
N PHE A 57 -6.93 -5.63 1.32
CA PHE A 57 -5.98 -4.68 0.74
C PHE A 57 -5.56 -3.61 1.76
N SER A 58 -6.54 -2.99 2.45
CA SER A 58 -6.24 -2.04 3.54
C SER A 58 -5.40 -2.66 4.64
N ALA A 59 -5.75 -3.86 5.09
CA ALA A 59 -5.01 -4.56 6.13
C ALA A 59 -3.57 -4.84 5.69
N ILE A 60 -3.36 -5.32 4.46
CA ILE A 60 -2.03 -5.61 3.92
C ILE A 60 -1.20 -4.33 3.81
N VAL A 61 -1.76 -3.24 3.27
CA VAL A 61 -1.06 -1.95 3.13
C VAL A 61 -0.64 -1.41 4.50
N LEU A 62 -1.55 -1.42 5.48
CA LEU A 62 -1.27 -0.90 6.82
C LEU A 62 -0.24 -1.78 7.56
N LEU A 63 -0.45 -3.09 7.59
CA LEU A 63 0.49 -4.02 8.23
C LEU A 63 1.86 -3.99 7.54
N GLY A 64 1.90 -3.95 6.22
CA GLY A 64 3.12 -3.85 5.43
C GLY A 64 3.89 -2.56 5.71
N THR A 65 3.19 -1.42 5.78
CA THR A 65 3.79 -0.13 6.16
C THR A 65 4.33 -0.15 7.59
N TYR A 66 3.58 -0.75 8.53
CA TYR A 66 4.04 -0.91 9.91
C TYR A 66 5.28 -1.81 10.01
N PHE A 67 5.29 -2.95 9.32
CA PHE A 67 6.44 -3.84 9.31
C PHE A 67 7.65 -3.22 8.60
N ALA A 68 7.44 -2.39 7.58
CA ALA A 68 8.52 -1.64 6.94
C ALA A 68 9.15 -0.64 7.92
N TYR A 69 8.34 0.04 8.74
CA TYR A 69 8.82 0.91 9.81
C TYR A 69 9.61 0.13 10.87
N ARG A 70 9.12 -1.04 11.27
CA ARG A 70 9.84 -1.94 12.20
C ARG A 70 11.17 -2.43 11.61
N ALA A 71 11.18 -2.80 10.33
CA ALA A 71 12.38 -3.24 9.63
C ALA A 71 13.43 -2.12 9.52
N ASN A 72 12.99 -0.87 9.41
CA ASN A 72 13.88 0.30 9.43
C ASN A 72 14.52 0.62 10.80
N GLY A 73 14.18 -0.11 11.86
CA GLY A 73 14.65 0.18 13.23
C GLY A 73 13.64 0.95 14.09
N ALA A 74 12.41 1.14 13.61
CA ALA A 74 11.35 1.85 14.31
C ALA A 74 11.79 3.26 14.77
N GLU A 75 11.63 3.60 16.05
CA GLU A 75 11.94 4.94 16.57
C GLU A 75 13.44 5.25 16.61
N ASN A 76 14.28 4.21 16.60
CA ASN A 76 15.75 4.32 16.52
C ASN A 76 16.26 4.20 15.07
N GLY A 77 15.35 4.04 14.11
CA GLY A 77 15.69 4.03 12.70
C GLY A 77 16.16 5.41 12.23
N ARG A 78 16.49 5.49 10.94
CA ARG A 78 16.80 6.75 10.28
C ARG A 78 16.18 6.82 8.90
N ASP A 79 15.76 8.03 8.53
CA ASP A 79 15.20 8.36 7.22
C ASP A 79 14.14 7.37 6.72
N PHE A 80 13.15 7.07 7.56
CA PHE A 80 12.09 6.12 7.21
C PHE A 80 11.36 6.55 5.94
N LEU A 81 11.00 7.83 5.81
CA LEU A 81 10.22 8.30 4.66
C LEU A 81 11.03 8.24 3.35
N GLY A 82 12.28 8.71 3.35
CA GLY A 82 13.14 8.66 2.17
C GLY A 82 13.35 7.22 1.69
N ARG A 83 13.70 6.33 2.63
CA ARG A 83 13.87 4.89 2.34
C ARG A 83 12.57 4.24 1.90
N TYR A 84 11.47 4.46 2.61
CA TYR A 84 10.19 3.82 2.33
C TYR A 84 9.68 4.18 0.94
N PHE A 85 9.63 5.46 0.58
CA PHE A 85 9.16 5.87 -0.76
C PHE A 85 10.14 5.47 -1.86
N GLY A 86 11.44 5.64 -1.65
CA GLY A 86 12.45 5.26 -2.64
C GLY A 86 12.46 3.76 -2.93
N ILE A 87 12.49 2.93 -1.88
CA ILE A 87 12.46 1.46 -2.01
C ILE A 87 11.12 1.01 -2.58
N SER A 88 9.99 1.51 -2.08
CA SER A 88 8.67 1.13 -2.58
C SER A 88 8.50 1.46 -4.06
N PHE A 89 9.03 2.59 -4.52
CA PHE A 89 9.01 2.96 -5.93
C PHE A 89 9.79 1.96 -6.79
N VAL A 90 11.04 1.68 -6.45
CA VAL A 90 11.88 0.76 -7.24
C VAL A 90 11.35 -0.67 -7.20
N VAL A 91 10.94 -1.15 -6.02
CA VAL A 91 10.37 -2.50 -5.86
C VAL A 91 9.05 -2.59 -6.62
N GLY A 92 8.17 -1.60 -6.48
CA GLY A 92 6.89 -1.54 -7.18
C GLY A 92 7.05 -1.53 -8.70
N LEU A 93 7.99 -0.74 -9.24
CA LEU A 93 8.29 -0.71 -10.67
C LEU A 93 8.77 -2.07 -11.18
N ARG A 94 9.73 -2.70 -10.47
CA ARG A 94 10.19 -4.05 -10.82
C ARG A 94 9.04 -5.04 -10.79
N PHE A 95 8.23 -5.00 -9.73
CA PHE A 95 7.09 -5.88 -9.55
C PHE A 95 6.06 -5.72 -10.67
N LEU A 96 5.75 -4.48 -11.08
CA LEU A 96 4.85 -4.19 -12.20
C LEU A 96 5.39 -4.76 -13.52
N ILE A 97 6.69 -4.61 -13.79
CA ILE A 97 7.33 -5.20 -14.98
C ILE A 97 7.21 -6.73 -14.96
N PHE A 98 7.44 -7.37 -13.81
CA PHE A 98 7.29 -8.83 -13.67
C PHE A 98 5.85 -9.32 -13.80
N MET A 99 4.86 -8.52 -13.37
CA MET A 99 3.44 -8.85 -13.48
C MET A 99 2.84 -8.53 -14.86
N LEU A 100 3.52 -7.74 -15.69
CA LEU A 100 3.02 -7.30 -16.99
C LEU A 100 2.59 -8.47 -17.91
N PRO A 101 3.34 -9.59 -18.03
CA PRO A 101 2.89 -10.74 -18.81
C PRO A 101 1.60 -11.36 -18.26
N LEU A 102 1.46 -11.45 -16.92
CA LEU A 102 0.25 -11.97 -16.28
C LEU A 102 -0.95 -11.06 -16.57
N TYR A 103 -0.79 -9.74 -16.45
CA TYR A 103 -1.86 -8.79 -16.76
C TYR A 103 -2.27 -8.83 -18.24
N ILE A 104 -1.32 -8.99 -19.16
CA ILE A 104 -1.63 -9.16 -20.59
C ILE A 104 -2.45 -10.44 -20.81
N LEU A 105 -2.06 -11.56 -20.18
CA LEU A 105 -2.80 -12.82 -20.29
C LEU A 105 -4.22 -12.71 -19.73
N LEU A 106 -4.37 -12.10 -18.55
CA LEU A 106 -5.67 -11.86 -17.94
C LEU A 106 -6.54 -10.94 -18.79
N PHE A 107 -5.96 -9.89 -19.37
CA PHE A 107 -6.66 -8.98 -20.28
C PHE A 107 -7.26 -9.74 -21.48
N PHE A 108 -6.46 -10.55 -22.17
CA PHE A 108 -6.95 -11.35 -23.30
C PHE A 108 -7.99 -12.40 -22.87
N TYR A 109 -7.78 -13.04 -21.72
CA TYR A 109 -8.75 -13.98 -21.15
C TYR A 109 -10.11 -13.31 -20.94
N TYR A 110 -10.16 -12.22 -20.17
CA TYR A 110 -11.42 -11.53 -19.91
C TYR A 110 -12.04 -10.96 -21.19
N PHE A 111 -11.24 -10.43 -22.12
CA PHE A 111 -11.75 -9.99 -23.42
C PHE A 111 -12.40 -11.12 -24.22
N SER A 112 -11.91 -12.37 -24.09
CA SER A 112 -12.49 -13.54 -24.77
C SER A 112 -13.73 -14.13 -24.09
N VAL A 113 -13.90 -13.89 -22.78
CA VAL A 113 -14.97 -14.50 -21.97
C VAL A 113 -16.11 -13.52 -21.69
N ILE A 114 -15.89 -12.20 -21.79
CA ILE A 114 -16.98 -11.21 -21.73
C ILE A 114 -17.97 -11.49 -22.86
N SER A 115 -19.17 -11.92 -22.48
CA SER A 115 -20.36 -11.94 -23.35
C SER A 115 -20.98 -10.54 -23.42
N ASP A 116 -21.70 -10.22 -24.51
CA ASP A 116 -22.36 -8.92 -24.72
C ASP A 116 -23.28 -8.45 -23.55
N ASP A 117 -23.73 -9.36 -22.69
CA ASP A 117 -24.71 -9.09 -21.61
C ASP A 117 -24.19 -9.26 -20.16
N GLY A 118 -22.88 -9.45 -19.91
CA GLY A 118 -22.42 -9.90 -18.59
C GLY A 118 -21.25 -9.14 -17.97
N ASP A 119 -21.52 -8.41 -16.87
CA ASP A 119 -20.49 -8.00 -15.91
C ASP A 119 -19.79 -9.24 -15.31
N ILE A 120 -18.47 -9.23 -15.27
CA ILE A 120 -17.69 -10.27 -14.58
C ILE A 120 -17.67 -9.95 -13.09
N ALA A 121 -18.40 -10.73 -12.30
CA ALA A 121 -18.38 -10.60 -10.85
C ALA A 121 -17.04 -11.06 -10.26
N THR A 122 -16.49 -10.28 -9.32
CA THR A 122 -15.31 -10.66 -8.54
C THR A 122 -15.56 -11.97 -7.78
N THR A 123 -14.61 -12.89 -7.89
CA THR A 123 -14.65 -14.19 -7.22
C THR A 123 -13.61 -14.28 -6.11
N GLY A 124 -13.76 -15.23 -5.20
CA GLY A 124 -12.75 -15.48 -4.16
C GLY A 124 -11.38 -15.86 -4.70
N VAL A 125 -11.29 -16.40 -5.93
CA VAL A 125 -10.00 -16.71 -6.59
C VAL A 125 -9.29 -15.42 -6.97
N ASP A 126 -10.02 -14.45 -7.54
CA ASP A 126 -9.47 -13.13 -7.89
C ASP A 126 -8.92 -12.43 -6.64
N VAL A 127 -9.70 -12.45 -5.56
CA VAL A 127 -9.29 -11.89 -4.26
C VAL A 127 -8.04 -12.58 -3.71
N ALA A 128 -7.98 -13.93 -3.74
CA ALA A 128 -6.82 -14.67 -3.24
C ALA A 128 -5.54 -14.35 -4.02
N ILE A 129 -5.64 -14.22 -5.35
CA ILE A 129 -4.52 -13.84 -6.22
C ILE A 129 -4.08 -12.39 -5.90
N SER A 130 -5.03 -11.46 -5.85
CA SER A 130 -4.81 -10.04 -5.52
C SER A 130 -4.12 -9.88 -4.16
N MET A 131 -4.62 -10.56 -3.12
CA MET A 131 -4.01 -10.58 -1.79
C MET A 131 -2.59 -11.13 -1.82
N SER A 132 -2.37 -12.26 -2.49
CA SER A 132 -1.05 -12.90 -2.59
C SER A 132 -0.03 -11.97 -3.24
N ILE A 133 -0.41 -11.30 -4.32
CA ILE A 133 0.40 -10.30 -5.00
C ILE A 133 0.76 -9.14 -4.06
N ASN A 134 -0.22 -8.56 -3.38
CA ASN A 134 0.00 -7.44 -2.46
C ASN A 134 0.88 -7.84 -1.27
N ILE A 135 0.68 -9.02 -0.70
CA ILE A 135 1.52 -9.57 0.39
C ILE A 135 2.96 -9.72 -0.09
N LEU A 136 3.17 -10.30 -1.28
CA LEU A 136 4.51 -10.49 -1.83
C LEU A 136 5.23 -9.14 -2.08
N LEU A 137 4.51 -8.15 -2.62
CA LEU A 137 5.04 -6.81 -2.82
C LEU A 137 5.51 -6.19 -1.49
N TYR A 138 4.64 -6.17 -0.48
CA TYR A 138 4.99 -5.60 0.83
C TYR A 138 6.06 -6.40 1.55
N ALA A 139 6.06 -7.73 1.45
CA ALA A 139 7.14 -8.56 2.00
C ALA A 139 8.51 -8.19 1.40
N ARG A 140 8.56 -7.89 0.10
CA ARG A 140 9.79 -7.43 -0.57
C ARG A 140 10.21 -6.04 -0.11
N ILE A 141 9.26 -5.11 0.05
CA ILE A 141 9.54 -3.78 0.60
C ILE A 141 10.12 -3.91 2.01
N VAL A 142 9.46 -4.66 2.90
CA VAL A 142 9.90 -4.88 4.29
C VAL A 142 11.31 -5.47 4.32
N LYS A 143 11.59 -6.47 3.47
CA LYS A 143 12.93 -7.04 3.35
C LYS A 143 13.98 -5.98 3.00
N HIS A 144 13.74 -5.22 1.94
CA HIS A 144 14.70 -4.20 1.48
C HIS A 144 14.87 -3.03 2.46
N MET A 145 13.83 -2.68 3.22
CA MET A 145 13.94 -1.73 4.33
C MET A 145 14.88 -2.25 5.42
N GLY A 146 14.85 -3.56 5.70
CA GLY A 146 15.76 -4.20 6.65
C GLY A 146 17.19 -4.30 6.16
N ASP A 147 17.39 -4.49 4.85
CA ASP A 147 18.73 -4.62 4.24
C ASP A 147 19.57 -3.32 4.33
N VAL A 148 18.91 -2.16 4.41
CA VAL A 148 19.56 -0.84 4.55
C VAL A 148 19.57 -0.33 5.99
N ARG A 149 19.20 -1.18 6.96
CA ARG A 149 19.28 -0.85 8.38
C ARG A 149 20.74 -0.88 8.83
N ASP A 150 21.08 0.08 9.66
CA ASP A 150 22.42 0.32 10.16
C ASP A 150 22.68 -0.31 11.53
#